data_AF-A0A430BRW8-F1
#
_entry.id   AF-A0A430BRW8-F1
#
_cell.length_a   1.000
_cell.length_b   1.000
_cell.length_c   1.000
_cell.angle_alpha   90.00
_cell.angle_beta   90.00
_cell.angle_gamma   90.00
#
_symmetry.space_group_name_H-M   'P 1'
#
loop_
_entity.id
_entity.type
_entity.pdbx_description
1 polymer ?
#
loop_
_entity_poly.entity_id
_entity_poly.type
_entity_poly.pdbx_seq_one_letter_code
_entity_poly.pdbx_strand_id
1 'polypeptide(L)' 'MRSPCIDLCGFDASSGWCRGCGRSREEVRRWRNLRPGEARKVAADLPQRLSKLRAKGLTNDRTDD' A
#
# COMPACT_ATOMS: atom_id res chain seq x y z
N MET A 1 -12.36 -12.15 -0.52
CA MET A 1 -11.67 -10.92 -0.95
C MET A 1 -10.17 -11.17 -0.84
N ARG A 2 -9.44 -11.31 -1.96
CA ARG A 2 -7.97 -11.52 -1.90
C ARG A 2 -7.31 -10.22 -1.45
N SER A 3 -6.43 -10.31 -0.45
CA SER A 3 -5.62 -9.17 -0.04
C SER A 3 -4.65 -8.84 -1.17
N PRO A 4 -4.56 -7.58 -1.66
CA PRO A 4 -3.60 -7.18 -2.70
C PRO A 4 -2.17 -7.07 -2.14
N CYS A 5 -1.81 -7.97 -1.23
CA CYS A 5 -0.50 -7.99 -0.59
C CYS A 5 0.43 -8.82 -1.47
N ILE A 6 1.54 -8.22 -1.89
CA ILE A 6 2.57 -8.86 -2.71
C ILE A 6 3.66 -9.53 -1.86
N ASP A 7 3.35 -9.87 -0.60
CA ASP A 7 4.28 -10.30 0.46
C ASP A 7 5.50 -9.37 0.71
N LEU A 8 5.52 -8.21 0.05
CA LEU A 8 6.59 -7.25 0.13
C LEU A 8 6.13 -6.04 0.96
N CYS A 9 6.40 -6.11 2.27
CA CYS A 9 5.99 -5.11 3.24
C CYS A 9 7.14 -4.13 3.53
N GLY A 10 7.32 -3.14 2.66
CA GLY A 10 8.28 -2.05 2.88
C GLY A 10 7.56 -0.77 3.21
N PHE A 11 7.43 -0.40 4.49
CA PHE A 11 6.85 0.90 4.86
C PHE A 11 7.89 2.00 4.75
N ASP A 12 7.54 3.09 4.10
CA ASP A 12 8.35 4.28 4.10
C ASP A 12 8.17 5.08 5.41
N ALA A 13 9.27 5.47 6.06
CA ALA A 13 9.23 6.22 7.31
C ALA A 13 8.80 7.69 7.11
N SER A 14 9.00 8.27 5.92
CA SER A 14 8.60 9.65 5.62
C SER A 14 7.12 9.80 5.31
N SER A 15 6.52 8.81 4.63
CA SER A 15 5.12 8.86 4.19
C SER A 15 4.18 7.91 4.95
N GLY A 16 4.72 6.94 5.68
CA GLY A 16 3.93 5.97 6.46
C GLY A 16 3.17 4.97 5.58
N TRP A 17 3.43 4.94 4.27
CA TRP A 17 2.79 4.07 3.29
C TRP A 17 3.71 2.93 2.87
N CYS A 18 3.10 1.79 2.53
CA CYS A 18 3.80 0.63 2.00
C CYS A 18 4.20 0.92 0.55
N ARG A 19 5.50 0.79 0.28
CA ARG A 19 6.14 0.97 -1.03
C ARG A 19 5.73 -0.10 -2.06
N GLY A 20 5.15 -1.21 -1.59
CA GLY A 20 4.63 -2.31 -2.41
C GLY A 20 3.13 -2.19 -2.70
N CYS A 21 2.30 -2.10 -1.65
CA CYS A 21 0.84 -2.11 -1.79
C CYS A 21 0.18 -0.74 -1.60
N GLY A 22 0.92 0.33 -1.28
CA GLY A 22 0.39 1.69 -1.10
C GLY A 22 -0.38 1.93 0.20
N ARG A 23 -0.49 0.90 1.06
CA ARG A 23 -1.29 0.94 2.29
C ARG A 23 -0.54 1.53 3.47
N SER A 24 -1.25 2.22 4.36
CA SER A 24 -0.64 2.63 5.63
C SER A 24 -0.54 1.46 6.62
N ARG A 25 0.35 1.60 7.61
CA ARG A 25 0.52 0.58 8.67
C ARG A 25 -0.77 0.36 9.46
N GLU A 26 -1.56 1.41 9.66
CA GLU A 26 -2.86 1.32 10.32
C GLU A 26 -3.90 0.58 9.47
N GLU A 27 -3.94 0.83 8.16
CA GLU A 27 -4.84 0.12 7.25
C GLU A 27 -4.51 -1.37 7.17
N VAL A 28 -3.22 -1.73 7.17
CA VAL A 28 -2.81 -3.15 7.21
C VAL A 28 -3.22 -3.80 8.52
N ARG A 29 -3.03 -3.14 9.67
CA ARG A 29 -3.48 -3.64 10.98
C ARG A 29 -4.99 -3.80 11.06
N ARG A 30 -5.75 -2.83 10.53
CA ARG A 30 -7.21 -2.84 10.55
C ARG A 30 -7.82 -3.61 9.38
N TRP A 31 -7.04 -4.14 8.43
CA TRP A 31 -7.57 -4.82 7.23
C TRP A 31 -8.49 -5.99 7.55
N ARG A 32 -8.17 -6.79 8.57
CA ARG A 32 -9.05 -7.88 9.04
C ARG A 32 -10.36 -7.38 9.65
N ASN A 33 -10.38 -6.16 10.16
CA ASN A 33 -11.54 -5.53 10.80
C ASN A 33 -12.21 -4.47 9.90
N LEU A 34 -11.70 -4.27 8.68
CA LEU A 34 -12.18 -3.25 7.75
C LEU A 34 -13.49 -3.75 7.11
N ARG A 35 -14.50 -2.89 7.12
CA ARG A 35 -15.75 -3.15 6.41
C ARG A 35 -15.49 -3.22 4.90
N PRO A 36 -16.25 -4.03 4.15
CA PRO A 36 -16.04 -4.18 2.70
C PRO A 36 -16.14 -2.85 1.92
N GLY A 37 -16.97 -1.90 2.37
CA GLY A 37 -17.05 -0.56 1.77
C GLY A 37 -15.79 0.27 1.98
N GLU A 38 -15.22 0.24 3.18
CA GLU A 38 -13.96 0.92 3.50
C GLU A 38 -12.79 0.25 2.77
N ALA A 39 -12.80 -1.08 2.69
CA ALA A 39 -11.78 -1.82 1.95
C ALA A 39 -11.75 -1.44 0.46
N ARG A 40 -12.90 -1.19 -0.16
CA ARG A 40 -12.98 -0.65 -1.53
C ARG A 40 -12.42 0.76 -1.66
N LYS A 41 -12.75 1.65 -0.72
CA LYS A 41 -12.20 3.03 -0.72
C LYS A 41 -10.69 2.99 -0.65
N VAL A 42 -10.14 2.20 0.27
CA VAL A 42 -8.69 2.04 0.38
C VAL A 42 -8.11 1.49 -0.92
N ALA A 43 -8.70 0.43 -1.48
CA ALA A 43 -8.26 -0.17 -2.75
C ALA A 43 -8.26 0.83 -3.93
N ALA A 44 -9.25 1.72 -3.99
CA ALA A 44 -9.33 2.77 -5.00
C ALA A 44 -8.24 3.85 -4.83
N ASP A 45 -7.81 4.11 -3.60
CA ASP A 45 -6.79 5.11 -3.28
C ASP A 45 -5.35 4.57 -3.45
N LEU A 46 -5.15 3.24 -3.36
CA LEU A 46 -3.83 2.59 -3.55
C LEU A 46 -3.09 2.99 -4.83
N PRO A 47 -3.68 2.95 -6.03
CA PRO A 47 -2.98 3.34 -7.26
C PRO A 47 -2.53 4.80 -7.24
N GLN A 48 -3.31 5.70 -6.63
CA GLN A 48 -2.94 7.11 -6.47
C GLN A 48 -1.76 7.26 -5.50
N ARG A 49 -1.79 6.56 -4.35
CA ARG A 49 -0.68 6.57 -3.38
C ARG A 49 0.59 5.97 -3.96
N LEU A 50 0.48 4.87 -4.69
CA LEU A 50 1.62 4.26 -5.39
C LEU A 50 2.21 5.21 -6.43
N SER A 51 1.37 5.93 -7.18
CA SER A 51 1.85 6.96 -8.11
C SER A 51 2.62 8.08 -7.41
N LYS A 52 2.14 8.54 -6.24
CA LYS A 52 2.86 9.51 -5.40
C LYS A 52 4.18 8.97 -4.86
N LEU A 53 4.22 7.70 -4.45
CA LEU A 53 5.44 7.04 -4.00
C LEU A 53 6.44 6.87 -5.16
N ARG A 54 5.96 6.54 -6.38
CA ARG A 54 6.80 6.45 -7.59
C ARG A 54 7.39 7.82 -7.93
N ALA A 55 6.57 8.87 -7.91
CA ALA A 55 7.03 10.24 -8.14
C ALA A 55 8.09 10.70 -7.12
N LYS A 56 8.06 10.17 -5.90
CA LYS A 56 9.07 10.42 -4.87
C LYS A 56 10.28 9.47 -4.93
N GLY A 57 10.31 8.50 -5.85
CA GLY A 57 11.36 7.48 -5.90
C GLY A 57 11.33 6.50 -4.71
N LEU A 58 10.20 6.39 -4.01
CA LEU A 58 10.06 5.58 -2.80
C LEU A 58 9.46 4.20 -3.09
N THR A 59 9.13 3.84 -4.33
CA THR A 59 8.58 2.50 -4.63
C THR A 59 9.66 1.43 -4.62
N ASN A 60 9.32 0.25 -4.09
CA ASN A 60 10.23 -0.90 -4.01
C ASN A 60 10.19 -1.73 -5.31
N ASP A 61 10.25 -1.03 -6.45
CA ASP A 61 10.39 -1.61 -7.78
C ASP A 61 11.84 -2.10 -7.89
N ARG A 62 12.10 -3.29 -7.33
CA ARG A 62 13.32 -4.03 -7.66
C ARG A 62 13.13 -4.58 -9.07
N THR A 63 13.39 -3.77 -10.08
CA THR A 63 14.11 -4.28 -11.26
C THR A 63 15.56 -4.50 -10.82
N ASP A 64 15.80 -5.63 -10.18
CA ASP A 64 17.13 -6.23 -10.01
C ASP A 64 16.91 -7.70 -10.36
N ASP A 65 17.20 -7.98 -11.63
CA ASP A 65 17.33 -9.30 -12.26
C ASP A 65 18.57 -10.00 -11.68
#